data_AF-A0A7X9I6E7-F1
#
_entry.id   AF-A0A7X9I6E7-F1
#
_cell.length_a   1.000
_cell.length_b   1.000
_cell.length_c   1.000
_cell.angle_alpha   90.00
_cell.angle_beta   90.00
_cell.angle_gamma   90.00
#
_symmetry.space_group_name_H-M   'P 1'
#
loop_
_entity.id
_entity.type
_entity.pdbx_description
1 polymer ?
#
loop_
_entity_poly.entity_id
_entity_poly.type
_entity_poly.pdbx_seq_one_letter_code
_entity_poly.pdbx_strand_id
1 'polypeptide(L)'
;MTKIRIGVLFGGRSGEHEVSLMSSRSVLSVLDPQKYEITEIGITHSGEWWSGKQTWQKFQEGSFEGLYRVLLIPEPGKTVLYKREKDNLEPLVELDVIFPVLHGTFGEDGTLQGFFEMADIAYVGAGVLGSSVGMDKGLFKDVMRSNNIPVVDWIIASRKDAEKNIDALMHDTEALGTYPFFIKPANLGSSVGISKCKNHSDLLEGIMQACRFDRRILIERGVENAREIEVSVLGNEFPRASLPGEIKPSDEFYSYKAKYIDDRSELIIPAPLPKETIAEIQDIAIRTYKAIDCAGMARVDFLVNGATNQLFVNEVNTIPGFTKISMYPKLWEASGLSYAALVDELVNLAFERKAERNRSERKYSE
;
A
#
# COMPACT_ATOMS: atom_id res chain seq x y z
N MET A 1 14.54 17.79 -25.11
CA MET A 1 13.65 16.61 -24.98
C MET A 1 12.28 17.12 -24.62
N THR A 2 11.22 16.48 -25.10
CA THR A 2 9.84 16.75 -24.64
C THR A 2 9.69 16.31 -23.19
N LYS A 3 9.03 17.11 -22.35
CA LYS A 3 8.78 16.76 -20.96
C LYS A 3 7.77 15.62 -20.88
N ILE A 4 7.88 14.78 -19.86
CA ILE A 4 6.91 13.72 -19.55
C ILE A 4 5.72 14.36 -18.85
N ARG A 5 4.51 14.14 -19.37
CA ARG A 5 3.25 14.65 -18.81
C ARG A 5 2.77 13.69 -17.72
N ILE A 6 2.94 14.09 -16.47
CA ILE A 6 2.67 13.24 -15.30
C ILE A 6 1.42 13.73 -14.55
N GLY A 7 0.48 12.81 -14.33
CA GLY A 7 -0.68 13.05 -13.45
C GLY A 7 -0.36 12.57 -12.03
N VAL A 8 -0.28 13.45 -11.05
CA VAL A 8 -0.10 13.07 -9.63
C VAL A 8 -1.47 13.02 -8.98
N LEU A 9 -1.89 11.82 -8.58
CA LEU A 9 -3.24 11.55 -8.06
C LEU A 9 -3.20 11.35 -6.54
N PHE A 10 -4.02 12.09 -5.79
CA PHE A 10 -3.97 12.09 -4.32
C PHE A 10 -5.35 12.34 -3.67
N GLY A 11 -5.42 12.24 -2.34
CA GLY A 11 -6.65 12.26 -1.54
C GLY A 11 -7.30 10.90 -1.47
N GLY A 12 -8.51 10.79 -2.02
CA GLY A 12 -9.30 9.56 -2.09
C GLY A 12 -10.44 9.50 -1.08
N ARG A 13 -11.17 8.39 -1.14
CA ARG A 13 -12.35 8.12 -0.29
C ARG A 13 -12.00 7.41 1.01
N SER A 14 -10.78 6.90 1.13
CA SER A 14 -10.32 6.13 2.28
C SER A 14 -10.17 7.02 3.51
N GLY A 15 -10.04 6.37 4.68
CA GLY A 15 -9.67 7.06 5.93
C GLY A 15 -8.22 7.53 5.99
N GLU A 16 -7.45 7.36 4.90
CA GLU A 16 -6.04 7.73 4.79
C GLU A 16 -5.84 8.92 3.84
N HIS A 17 -6.91 9.69 3.61
CA HIS A 17 -6.93 10.86 2.72
C HIS A 17 -5.87 11.89 3.10
N GLU A 18 -5.76 12.24 4.38
CA GLU A 18 -4.80 13.23 4.88
C GLU A 18 -3.36 12.75 4.72
N VAL A 19 -3.11 11.45 4.93
CA VAL A 19 -1.79 10.84 4.69
C VAL A 19 -1.43 10.92 3.21
N SER A 20 -2.40 10.68 2.32
CA SER A 20 -2.22 10.82 0.88
C SER A 20 -1.87 12.27 0.48
N LEU A 21 -2.48 13.28 1.10
CA LEU A 21 -2.09 14.69 0.90
C LEU A 21 -0.63 14.94 1.33
N MET A 22 -0.19 14.40 2.48
CA MET A 22 1.18 14.58 2.94
C MET A 22 2.22 13.86 2.06
N SER A 23 1.91 12.64 1.62
CA SER A 23 2.74 11.86 0.70
C SER A 23 2.86 12.57 -0.66
N SER A 24 1.75 13.05 -1.22
CA SER A 24 1.74 13.73 -2.52
C SER A 24 2.51 15.05 -2.50
N ARG A 25 2.45 15.81 -1.40
CA ARG A 25 3.31 17.00 -1.20
C ARG A 25 4.80 16.66 -1.34
N SER A 26 5.21 15.53 -0.76
CA SER A 26 6.59 15.08 -0.78
C SER A 26 7.01 14.74 -2.21
N VAL A 27 6.18 13.98 -2.94
CA VAL A 27 6.41 13.65 -4.36
C VAL A 27 6.48 14.91 -5.22
N LEU A 28 5.50 15.80 -5.12
CA LEU A 28 5.45 17.07 -5.87
C LEU A 28 6.70 17.93 -5.62
N SER A 29 7.28 17.88 -4.41
CA SER A 29 8.46 18.67 -4.06
C SER A 29 9.77 18.20 -4.69
N VAL A 30 9.81 17.00 -5.29
CA VAL A 30 11.04 16.42 -5.87
C VAL A 30 10.93 16.09 -7.35
N LEU A 31 9.75 16.20 -7.96
CA LEU A 31 9.59 16.08 -9.40
C LEU A 31 10.33 17.22 -10.11
N ASP A 32 11.30 16.86 -10.96
CA ASP A 32 12.11 17.82 -11.70
C ASP A 32 11.30 18.55 -12.79
N PRO A 33 11.11 19.88 -12.69
CA PRO A 33 10.33 20.63 -13.66
C PRO A 33 10.99 20.71 -15.04
N GLN A 34 12.26 20.33 -15.19
CA GLN A 34 12.92 20.21 -16.50
C GLN A 34 12.54 18.90 -17.20
N LYS A 35 12.21 17.85 -16.45
CA LYS A 35 11.81 16.54 -16.97
C LYS A 35 10.29 16.37 -17.06
N TYR A 36 9.54 16.92 -16.11
CA TYR A 36 8.11 16.65 -15.95
C TYR A 36 7.25 17.88 -16.18
N GLU A 37 6.12 17.68 -16.85
CA GLU A 37 4.98 18.59 -16.87
C GLU A 37 3.90 18.00 -15.95
N ILE A 38 3.69 18.64 -14.80
CA ILE A 38 2.92 18.05 -13.70
C ILE A 38 1.47 18.52 -13.76
N THR A 39 0.54 17.58 -13.74
CA THR A 39 -0.88 17.81 -13.51
C THR A 39 -1.29 17.25 -12.15
N GLU A 40 -1.68 18.12 -11.23
CA GLU A 40 -2.19 17.72 -9.91
C GLU A 40 -3.66 17.30 -10.01
N ILE A 41 -4.00 16.12 -9.49
CA ILE A 41 -5.36 15.57 -9.52
C ILE A 41 -5.75 15.13 -8.11
N GLY A 42 -6.64 15.88 -7.46
CA GLY A 42 -7.13 15.56 -6.13
C GLY A 42 -8.47 14.83 -6.18
N ILE A 43 -8.64 13.79 -5.37
CA ILE A 43 -9.91 13.05 -5.22
C ILE A 43 -10.46 13.35 -3.83
N THR A 44 -11.70 13.83 -3.73
CA THR A 44 -12.36 14.09 -2.44
C THR A 44 -12.82 12.81 -1.73
N HIS A 45 -13.28 12.93 -0.48
CA HIS A 45 -13.97 11.84 0.22
C HIS A 45 -15.26 11.35 -0.48
N SER A 46 -15.91 12.21 -1.28
CA SER A 46 -17.05 11.82 -2.13
C SER A 46 -16.63 11.07 -3.41
N GLY A 47 -15.32 10.95 -3.69
CA GLY A 47 -14.79 10.30 -4.89
C GLY A 47 -14.74 11.23 -6.10
N GLU A 48 -14.83 12.54 -5.87
CA GLU A 48 -14.86 13.55 -6.91
C GLU A 48 -13.43 13.98 -7.28
N TRP A 49 -13.05 13.84 -8.56
CA TRP A 49 -11.72 14.22 -9.06
C TRP A 49 -11.67 15.68 -9.53
N TRP A 50 -10.70 16.44 -9.03
CA TRP A 50 -10.54 17.87 -9.29
C TRP A 50 -9.12 18.18 -9.75
N SER A 51 -8.99 19.18 -10.62
CA SER A 51 -7.71 19.73 -11.04
C SER A 51 -7.82 21.23 -11.27
N GLY A 52 -6.67 21.90 -11.41
CA GLY A 52 -6.55 23.34 -11.55
C GLY A 52 -5.21 23.86 -11.04
N LYS A 53 -5.11 25.18 -10.85
CA LYS A 53 -3.91 25.77 -10.25
C LYS A 53 -3.88 25.49 -8.75
N GLN A 54 -2.72 25.03 -8.25
CA GLN A 54 -2.45 24.77 -6.83
C GLN A 54 -3.49 23.82 -6.21
N THR A 55 -3.84 22.76 -6.93
CA THR A 55 -4.87 21.80 -6.50
C THR A 55 -4.53 21.18 -5.15
N TRP A 56 -3.28 20.79 -4.94
CA TRP A 56 -2.82 20.20 -3.68
C TRP A 56 -3.05 21.15 -2.49
N GLN A 57 -2.66 22.42 -2.63
CA GLN A 57 -2.83 23.43 -1.57
C GLN A 57 -4.31 23.63 -1.24
N LYS A 58 -5.16 23.70 -2.26
CA LYS A 58 -6.61 23.87 -2.10
C LYS A 58 -7.27 22.68 -1.39
N PHE A 59 -6.82 21.46 -1.66
CA PHE A 59 -7.25 20.28 -0.93
C PHE A 59 -6.85 20.34 0.54
N GLN A 60 -5.64 20.80 0.85
CA GLN A 60 -5.19 21.00 2.23
C GLN A 60 -6.05 22.04 2.98
N GLU A 61 -6.48 23.09 2.29
CA GLU A 61 -7.32 24.17 2.83
C GLU A 61 -8.82 23.81 2.87
N GLY A 62 -9.23 22.69 2.28
CA GLY A 62 -10.64 22.32 2.13
C GLY A 62 -11.43 23.24 1.17
N SER A 63 -10.75 23.95 0.27
CA SER A 63 -11.35 24.88 -0.69
C SER A 63 -11.30 24.29 -2.11
N PHE A 64 -12.37 24.49 -2.88
CA PHE A 64 -12.43 24.08 -4.30
C PHE A 64 -12.56 25.28 -5.25
N GLU A 65 -12.37 26.49 -4.75
CA GLU A 65 -12.47 27.70 -5.56
C GLU A 65 -11.45 27.69 -6.70
N GLY A 66 -11.88 27.95 -7.93
CA GLY A 66 -11.00 27.95 -9.10
C GLY A 66 -10.44 26.57 -9.49
N LEU A 67 -10.92 25.49 -8.86
CA LEU A 67 -10.75 24.13 -9.37
C LEU A 67 -11.95 23.77 -10.25
N TYR A 68 -11.77 22.75 -11.07
CA TYR A 68 -12.82 22.18 -11.90
C TYR A 68 -12.82 20.67 -11.82
N ARG A 69 -14.00 20.07 -12.04
CA ARG A 69 -14.16 18.61 -12.06
C ARG A 69 -13.39 18.07 -13.27
N VAL A 70 -12.66 16.99 -13.07
CA VAL A 70 -11.98 16.27 -14.14
C VAL A 70 -12.34 14.80 -14.14
N LEU A 71 -12.14 14.14 -15.27
CA LEU A 71 -12.24 12.69 -15.40
C LEU A 71 -11.29 12.20 -16.48
N LEU A 72 -10.82 10.97 -16.32
CA LEU A 72 -10.14 10.22 -17.37
C LEU A 72 -11.20 9.35 -18.07
N ILE A 73 -11.20 9.31 -19.39
CA ILE A 73 -12.05 8.40 -20.15
C ILE A 73 -11.22 7.15 -20.46
N PRO A 74 -11.73 5.92 -20.21
CA PRO A 74 -11.01 4.70 -20.51
C PRO A 74 -11.07 4.40 -22.02
N GLU A 75 -10.42 5.25 -22.83
CA GLU A 75 -10.25 5.09 -24.28
C GLU A 75 -8.79 4.74 -24.60
N PRO A 76 -8.47 3.45 -24.84
CA PRO A 76 -7.12 3.03 -25.17
C PRO A 76 -6.53 3.81 -26.36
N GLY A 77 -5.28 4.24 -26.24
CA GLY A 77 -4.58 5.04 -27.26
C GLY A 77 -4.86 6.54 -27.22
N LYS A 78 -5.76 7.02 -26.34
CA LYS A 78 -5.94 8.45 -26.03
C LYS A 78 -6.04 8.67 -24.54
N THR A 79 -4.91 8.90 -23.90
CA THR A 79 -4.88 9.13 -22.46
C THR A 79 -5.07 10.62 -22.13
N VAL A 80 -6.31 11.10 -22.29
CA VAL A 80 -6.65 12.51 -22.08
C VAL A 80 -7.45 12.69 -20.80
N LEU A 81 -6.99 13.60 -19.94
CA LEU A 81 -7.77 14.12 -18.83
C LEU A 81 -8.75 15.18 -19.38
N TYR A 82 -10.03 15.03 -19.05
CA TYR A 82 -11.08 15.94 -19.50
C TYR A 82 -11.55 16.81 -18.37
N LYS A 83 -11.72 18.10 -18.63
CA LYS A 83 -12.46 19.02 -17.78
C LYS A 83 -13.96 18.81 -18.02
N ARG A 84 -14.71 18.66 -16.93
CA ARG A 84 -16.18 18.63 -16.99
C ARG A 84 -16.75 19.99 -16.64
N GLU A 85 -17.39 20.62 -17.61
CA GLU A 85 -18.21 21.81 -17.41
C GLU A 85 -19.68 21.48 -17.67
N LYS A 86 -20.48 21.41 -16.60
CA LYS A 86 -21.87 20.96 -16.66
C LYS A 86 -21.97 19.57 -17.32
N ASP A 87 -22.50 19.51 -18.54
CA ASP A 87 -22.70 18.30 -19.33
C ASP A 87 -21.67 18.12 -20.46
N ASN A 88 -20.74 19.08 -20.63
CA ASN A 88 -19.71 19.02 -21.65
C ASN A 88 -18.38 18.50 -21.08
N LEU A 89 -17.66 17.75 -21.91
CA LEU A 89 -16.30 17.28 -21.65
C LEU A 89 -15.33 17.96 -22.62
N GLU A 90 -14.39 18.71 -22.07
CA GLU A 90 -13.36 19.40 -22.84
C GLU A 90 -12.01 18.74 -22.58
N PRO A 91 -11.24 18.37 -23.63
CA PRO A 91 -9.86 17.91 -23.46
C PRO A 91 -9.05 18.94 -22.67
N LEU A 92 -8.44 18.53 -21.56
CA LEU A 92 -7.60 19.41 -20.74
C LEU A 92 -6.11 19.20 -21.06
N VAL A 93 -5.64 17.98 -20.86
CA VAL A 93 -4.24 17.60 -21.02
C VAL A 93 -4.15 16.11 -21.26
N GLU A 94 -3.20 15.69 -22.08
CA GLU A 94 -2.88 14.28 -22.27
C GLU A 94 -1.78 13.87 -21.28
N LEU A 95 -1.89 12.67 -20.72
CA LEU A 95 -1.00 12.15 -19.69
C LEU A 95 -0.22 10.95 -20.23
N ASP A 96 1.09 10.94 -19.98
CA ASP A 96 1.95 9.82 -20.35
C ASP A 96 1.96 8.75 -19.24
N VAL A 97 1.84 9.19 -17.98
CA VAL A 97 1.92 8.35 -16.78
C VAL A 97 1.12 8.95 -15.63
N ILE A 98 0.51 8.10 -14.81
CA ILE A 98 -0.06 8.49 -13.52
C ILE A 98 0.81 8.01 -12.37
N PHE A 99 1.06 8.88 -11.40
CA PHE A 99 1.64 8.55 -10.11
C PHE A 99 0.52 8.53 -9.06
N PRO A 100 -0.06 7.37 -8.74
CA PRO A 100 -1.06 7.27 -7.68
C PRO A 100 -0.37 7.35 -6.32
N VAL A 101 -0.74 8.36 -5.54
CA VAL A 101 -0.30 8.54 -4.15
C VAL A 101 -1.50 8.40 -3.24
N LEU A 102 -2.28 7.32 -3.41
CA LEU A 102 -3.51 7.05 -2.68
C LEU A 102 -3.30 5.87 -1.75
N HIS A 103 -3.66 6.02 -0.47
CA HIS A 103 -3.50 4.97 0.53
C HIS A 103 -4.85 4.31 0.86
N GLY A 104 -4.83 3.02 1.15
CA GLY A 104 -5.98 2.23 1.55
C GLY A 104 -6.97 1.92 0.42
N THR A 105 -8.25 1.77 0.79
CA THR A 105 -9.32 1.34 -0.14
C THR A 105 -9.44 2.26 -1.36
N PHE A 106 -9.72 1.67 -2.52
CA PHE A 106 -9.74 2.25 -3.86
C PHE A 106 -8.38 2.68 -4.42
N GLY A 107 -7.34 2.83 -3.58
CA GLY A 107 -5.98 3.18 -4.01
C GLY A 107 -5.07 1.96 -4.12
N GLU A 108 -5.04 1.14 -3.07
CA GLU A 108 -4.11 0.01 -2.90
C GLU A 108 -4.74 -1.35 -3.17
N ASP A 109 -6.04 -1.43 -3.43
CA ASP A 109 -6.82 -2.68 -3.52
C ASP A 109 -7.00 -3.22 -4.95
N GLY A 110 -6.39 -2.56 -5.94
CA GLY A 110 -6.48 -2.95 -7.35
C GLY A 110 -7.62 -2.28 -8.12
N THR A 111 -8.54 -1.58 -7.45
CA THR A 111 -9.71 -0.96 -8.11
C THR A 111 -9.29 0.10 -9.11
N LEU A 112 -8.44 1.04 -8.68
CA LEU A 112 -7.95 2.12 -9.53
C LEU A 112 -6.96 1.61 -10.58
N GLN A 113 -6.14 0.62 -10.23
CA GLN A 113 -5.23 -0.03 -11.16
C GLN A 113 -6.02 -0.65 -12.32
N GLY A 114 -7.15 -1.31 -12.04
CA GLY A 114 -8.03 -1.86 -13.07
C GLY A 114 -8.59 -0.79 -14.00
N PHE A 115 -8.93 0.39 -13.46
CA PHE A 115 -9.30 1.54 -14.28
C PHE A 115 -8.16 2.02 -15.19
N PHE A 116 -6.92 2.07 -14.69
CA PHE A 116 -5.76 2.43 -15.50
C PHE A 116 -5.40 1.38 -16.57
N GLU A 117 -5.59 0.09 -16.28
CA GLU A 117 -5.46 -0.98 -17.28
C GLU A 117 -6.46 -0.76 -18.44
N MET A 118 -7.71 -0.42 -18.13
CA MET A 118 -8.75 -0.14 -19.14
C MET A 118 -8.50 1.15 -19.92
N ALA A 119 -7.97 2.19 -19.26
CA ALA A 119 -7.54 3.43 -19.92
C ALA A 119 -6.22 3.28 -20.71
N ASP A 120 -5.60 2.11 -20.62
CA ASP A 120 -4.34 1.75 -21.26
C ASP A 120 -3.18 2.73 -20.96
N ILE A 121 -3.17 3.34 -19.77
CA ILE A 121 -2.12 4.28 -19.34
C ILE A 121 -1.01 3.56 -18.56
N ALA A 122 0.21 4.09 -18.60
CA ALA A 122 1.26 3.75 -17.63
C ALA A 122 0.93 4.31 -16.24
N TYR A 123 1.21 3.55 -15.19
CA TYR A 123 1.04 4.02 -13.83
C TYR A 123 2.07 3.43 -12.89
N VAL A 124 2.45 4.21 -11.88
CA VAL A 124 3.45 3.82 -10.88
C VAL A 124 2.84 2.83 -9.88
N GLY A 125 3.62 1.82 -9.50
CA GLY A 125 3.28 0.85 -8.46
C GLY A 125 2.70 -0.47 -8.98
N ALA A 126 2.18 -1.26 -8.05
CA ALA A 126 1.72 -2.62 -8.31
C ALA A 126 0.54 -2.68 -9.27
N GLY A 127 0.40 -3.81 -9.97
CA GLY A 127 -0.77 -4.10 -10.81
C GLY A 127 -2.01 -4.50 -10.01
N VAL A 128 -3.10 -4.80 -10.72
CA VAL A 128 -4.38 -5.20 -10.11
C VAL A 128 -4.20 -6.41 -9.18
N LEU A 129 -3.47 -7.43 -9.62
CA LEU A 129 -3.27 -8.64 -8.82
C LEU A 129 -2.43 -8.36 -7.56
N GLY A 130 -1.24 -7.75 -7.72
CA GLY A 130 -0.38 -7.41 -6.58
C GLY A 130 -1.06 -6.51 -5.56
N SER A 131 -1.80 -5.49 -6.02
CA SER A 131 -2.60 -4.63 -5.14
C SER A 131 -3.71 -5.39 -4.41
N SER A 132 -4.54 -6.16 -5.13
CA SER A 132 -5.67 -6.88 -4.52
C SER A 132 -5.23 -7.97 -3.54
N VAL A 133 -4.19 -8.75 -3.89
CA VAL A 133 -3.62 -9.79 -3.01
C VAL A 133 -2.92 -9.16 -1.82
N GLY A 134 -2.17 -8.06 -2.00
CA GLY A 134 -1.52 -7.36 -0.90
C GLY A 134 -2.50 -6.76 0.11
N MET A 135 -3.69 -6.35 -0.34
CA MET A 135 -4.73 -5.78 0.53
C MET A 135 -5.47 -6.83 1.37
N ASP A 136 -5.79 -8.00 0.80
CA ASP A 136 -6.52 -9.06 1.51
C ASP A 136 -5.55 -9.91 2.35
N LYS A 137 -5.50 -9.65 3.67
CA LYS A 137 -4.56 -10.32 4.58
C LYS A 137 -4.70 -11.84 4.63
N GLY A 138 -5.89 -12.37 4.34
CA GLY A 138 -6.12 -13.82 4.31
C GLY A 138 -5.52 -14.43 3.06
N LEU A 139 -5.88 -13.89 1.89
CA LEU A 139 -5.38 -14.36 0.61
C LEU A 139 -3.86 -14.17 0.51
N PHE A 140 -3.34 -13.05 1.00
CA PHE A 140 -1.90 -12.82 1.12
C PHE A 140 -1.19 -13.98 1.84
N LYS A 141 -1.69 -14.37 3.02
CA LYS A 141 -1.10 -15.47 3.79
C LYS A 141 -1.26 -16.82 3.11
N ASP A 142 -2.37 -17.10 2.43
CA ASP A 142 -2.56 -18.32 1.62
C ASP A 142 -1.48 -18.42 0.52
N VAL A 143 -1.21 -17.31 -0.16
CA VAL A 143 -0.14 -17.21 -1.19
C VAL A 143 1.23 -17.40 -0.55
N MET A 144 1.52 -16.75 0.58
CA MET A 144 2.81 -16.91 1.27
C MET A 144 3.06 -18.35 1.69
N ARG A 145 2.07 -19.01 2.32
CA ARG A 145 2.17 -20.41 2.74
C ARG A 145 2.39 -21.34 1.55
N SER A 146 1.68 -21.11 0.44
CA SER A 146 1.84 -21.90 -0.79
C SER A 146 3.24 -21.77 -1.42
N ASN A 147 3.93 -20.65 -1.16
CA ASN A 147 5.29 -20.38 -1.64
C ASN A 147 6.39 -20.65 -0.60
N ASN A 148 6.07 -21.34 0.51
CA ASN A 148 6.99 -21.61 1.61
C ASN A 148 7.64 -20.33 2.18
N ILE A 149 6.86 -19.25 2.26
CA ILE A 149 7.23 -18.00 2.91
C ILE A 149 6.64 -18.02 4.32
N PRO A 150 7.46 -17.80 5.37
CA PRO A 150 7.01 -17.93 6.75
C PRO A 150 6.00 -16.82 7.09
N VAL A 151 4.83 -17.23 7.58
CA VAL A 151 3.79 -16.36 8.11
C VAL A 151 3.27 -16.98 9.41
N VAL A 152 2.76 -16.18 10.34
CA VAL A 152 2.13 -16.71 11.55
C VAL A 152 0.85 -17.46 11.21
N ASP A 153 0.56 -18.53 11.95
CA ASP A 153 -0.68 -19.28 11.79
C ASP A 153 -1.90 -18.39 12.02
N TRP A 154 -2.93 -18.63 11.20
CA TRP A 154 -4.13 -17.81 11.16
C TRP A 154 -5.38 -18.62 10.83
N ILE A 155 -6.52 -18.00 11.13
CA ILE A 155 -7.87 -18.39 10.72
C ILE A 155 -8.50 -17.20 10.00
N ILE A 156 -9.21 -17.48 8.91
CA ILE A 156 -10.12 -16.54 8.28
C ILE A 156 -11.55 -16.95 8.60
N ALA A 157 -12.33 -15.98 9.05
CA ALA A 157 -13.77 -16.16 9.27
C ALA A 157 -14.55 -15.01 8.63
N SER A 158 -15.77 -15.30 8.19
CA SER A 158 -16.71 -14.25 7.82
C SER A 158 -17.52 -13.79 9.03
N ARG A 159 -18.09 -12.59 8.96
CA ARG A 159 -19.06 -12.09 9.95
C ARG A 159 -20.20 -13.07 10.16
N LYS A 160 -20.66 -13.73 9.09
CA LYS A 160 -21.74 -14.73 9.16
C LYS A 160 -21.33 -15.98 9.94
N ASP A 161 -20.06 -16.36 9.92
CA ASP A 161 -19.56 -17.47 10.72
C ASP A 161 -19.61 -17.11 12.20
N ALA A 162 -19.17 -15.90 12.56
CA ALA A 162 -19.27 -15.37 13.92
C ALA A 162 -20.74 -15.21 14.39
N GLU A 163 -21.63 -14.69 13.54
CA GLU A 163 -23.07 -14.57 13.85
C GLU A 163 -23.75 -15.93 14.03
N LYS A 164 -23.29 -16.96 13.31
CA LYS A 164 -23.86 -18.31 13.37
C LYS A 164 -23.43 -19.05 14.64
N ASN A 165 -22.14 -19.04 14.96
CA ASN A 165 -21.61 -19.72 16.13
C ASN A 165 -20.24 -19.15 16.55
N ILE A 166 -20.27 -18.08 17.34
CA ILE A 166 -19.05 -17.43 17.84
C ILE A 166 -18.24 -18.33 18.78
N ASP A 167 -18.91 -19.16 19.60
CA ASP A 167 -18.23 -20.07 20.54
C ASP A 167 -17.38 -21.11 19.81
N ALA A 168 -17.88 -21.64 18.68
CA ALA A 168 -17.10 -22.55 17.84
C ALA A 168 -15.88 -21.85 17.23
N LEU A 169 -16.06 -20.62 16.72
CA LEU A 169 -14.94 -19.84 16.16
C LEU A 169 -13.88 -19.52 17.22
N MET A 170 -14.29 -19.20 18.45
CA MET A 170 -13.39 -18.99 19.58
C MET A 170 -12.66 -20.27 19.97
N HIS A 171 -13.36 -21.40 20.01
CA HIS A 171 -12.75 -22.70 20.27
C HIS A 171 -11.70 -23.08 19.22
N ASP A 172 -12.02 -22.91 17.93
CA ASP A 172 -11.09 -23.15 16.83
C ASP A 172 -9.87 -22.22 16.92
N THR A 173 -10.08 -20.97 17.36
CA THR A 173 -8.99 -20.01 17.60
C THR A 173 -8.08 -20.46 18.73
N GLU A 174 -8.63 -20.85 19.87
CA GLU A 174 -7.85 -21.33 21.02
C GLU A 174 -7.13 -22.66 20.71
N ALA A 175 -7.66 -23.47 19.79
CA ALA A 175 -6.98 -24.66 19.29
C ALA A 175 -5.77 -24.34 18.39
N LEU A 176 -5.69 -23.13 17.81
CA LEU A 176 -4.56 -22.68 16.99
C LEU A 176 -3.29 -22.45 17.81
N GLY A 177 -3.43 -22.10 19.10
CA GLY A 177 -2.29 -21.86 19.98
C GLY A 177 -2.62 -21.10 21.26
N THR A 178 -1.59 -20.58 21.91
CA THR A 178 -1.73 -19.81 23.14
C THR A 178 -1.88 -18.32 22.85
N TYR A 179 -2.54 -17.62 23.76
CA TYR A 179 -2.57 -16.16 23.79
C TYR A 179 -1.16 -15.53 23.79
N PRO A 180 -1.01 -14.30 23.23
CA PRO A 180 -2.07 -13.47 22.68
C PRO A 180 -2.44 -13.81 21.22
N PHE A 181 -3.67 -13.47 20.83
CA PHE A 181 -4.11 -13.46 19.43
C PHE A 181 -4.26 -12.02 18.93
N PHE A 182 -4.11 -11.82 17.63
CA PHE A 182 -4.47 -10.56 16.96
C PHE A 182 -5.65 -10.79 16.05
N ILE A 183 -6.67 -9.94 16.18
CA ILE A 183 -7.83 -9.94 15.30
C ILE A 183 -7.76 -8.68 14.44
N LYS A 184 -7.93 -8.83 13.12
CA LYS A 184 -7.83 -7.75 12.15
C LYS A 184 -8.98 -7.83 11.14
N PRO A 185 -9.55 -6.71 10.66
CA PRO A 185 -10.36 -6.72 9.45
C PRO A 185 -9.48 -7.15 8.26
N ALA A 186 -10.01 -7.98 7.37
CA ALA A 186 -9.20 -8.58 6.31
C ALA A 186 -8.68 -7.56 5.28
N ASN A 187 -9.47 -6.54 4.96
CA ASN A 187 -9.22 -5.62 3.83
C ASN A 187 -9.04 -4.15 4.23
N LEU A 188 -8.69 -3.87 5.48
CA LEU A 188 -8.43 -2.51 5.96
C LEU A 188 -6.98 -2.31 6.37
N GLY A 189 -6.46 -1.12 6.10
CA GLY A 189 -5.14 -0.66 6.52
C GLY A 189 -5.15 0.07 7.86
N SER A 190 -4.01 0.68 8.19
CA SER A 190 -3.89 1.70 9.25
C SER A 190 -4.29 1.24 10.67
N SER A 191 -4.23 -0.06 10.96
CA SER A 191 -4.54 -0.64 12.28
C SER A 191 -5.96 -0.38 12.80
N VAL A 192 -6.89 0.05 11.93
CA VAL A 192 -8.28 0.28 12.30
C VAL A 192 -8.98 -1.06 12.54
N GLY A 193 -9.63 -1.20 13.69
CA GLY A 193 -10.35 -2.42 14.06
C GLY A 193 -9.45 -3.60 14.45
N ILE A 194 -8.14 -3.38 14.66
CA ILE A 194 -7.21 -4.40 15.17
C ILE A 194 -7.31 -4.48 16.69
N SER A 195 -7.39 -5.71 17.22
CA SER A 195 -7.42 -5.98 18.66
C SER A 195 -6.38 -7.04 19.03
N LYS A 196 -5.61 -6.78 20.09
CA LYS A 196 -4.71 -7.75 20.73
C LYS A 196 -5.45 -8.41 21.89
N CYS A 197 -5.80 -9.67 21.74
CA CYS A 197 -6.57 -10.43 22.70
C CYS A 197 -5.62 -11.21 23.61
N LYS A 198 -5.69 -11.00 24.93
CA LYS A 198 -4.84 -11.67 25.93
C LYS A 198 -5.57 -12.78 26.67
N ASN A 199 -6.89 -12.86 26.54
CA ASN A 199 -7.75 -13.85 27.19
C ASN A 199 -9.05 -14.10 26.38
N HIS A 200 -9.89 -15.00 26.87
CA HIS A 200 -11.15 -15.41 26.23
C HIS A 200 -12.15 -14.26 26.04
N SER A 201 -12.32 -13.39 27.03
CA SER A 201 -13.21 -12.23 26.93
C SER A 201 -12.71 -11.23 25.88
N ASP A 202 -11.40 -10.95 25.85
CA ASP A 202 -10.82 -10.08 24.83
C ASP A 202 -11.02 -10.65 23.42
N LEU A 203 -10.99 -11.98 23.27
CA LEU A 203 -11.18 -12.66 21.99
C LEU A 203 -12.60 -12.42 21.46
N LEU A 204 -13.62 -12.60 22.31
CA LEU A 204 -15.01 -12.33 21.96
C LEU A 204 -15.20 -10.87 21.50
N GLU A 205 -14.70 -9.92 22.29
CA GLU A 205 -14.78 -8.50 21.98
C GLU A 205 -14.05 -8.13 20.68
N GLY A 206 -12.85 -8.68 20.48
CA GLY A 206 -12.06 -8.45 19.27
C GLY A 206 -12.75 -8.98 18.00
N ILE A 207 -13.36 -10.17 18.05
CA ILE A 207 -14.12 -10.72 16.92
C ILE A 207 -15.28 -9.78 16.57
N MET A 208 -16.07 -9.38 17.57
CA MET A 208 -17.19 -8.45 17.36
C MET A 208 -16.73 -7.10 16.82
N GLN A 209 -15.63 -6.57 17.35
CA GLN A 209 -15.08 -5.29 16.91
C GLN A 209 -14.63 -5.34 15.44
N ALA A 210 -13.82 -6.33 15.04
CA ALA A 210 -13.34 -6.45 13.68
C ALA A 210 -14.50 -6.69 12.68
N CYS A 211 -15.51 -7.46 13.07
CA CYS A 211 -16.72 -7.68 12.28
C CYS A 211 -17.50 -6.39 11.96
N ARG A 212 -17.35 -5.32 12.74
CA ARG A 212 -17.99 -4.02 12.44
C ARG A 212 -17.38 -3.34 11.22
N PHE A 213 -16.10 -3.60 10.94
CA PHE A 213 -15.33 -2.88 9.93
C PHE A 213 -15.18 -3.67 8.62
N ASP A 214 -15.27 -5.00 8.66
CA ASP A 214 -15.21 -5.83 7.46
C ASP A 214 -16.16 -7.05 7.60
N ARG A 215 -16.59 -7.59 6.46
CA ARG A 215 -17.33 -8.85 6.36
C ARG A 215 -16.45 -10.07 6.60
N ARG A 216 -15.13 -9.94 6.45
CA ARG A 216 -14.13 -10.99 6.72
C ARG A 216 -13.13 -10.48 7.74
N ILE A 217 -12.76 -11.33 8.67
CA ILE A 217 -11.77 -11.06 9.70
C ILE A 217 -10.66 -12.11 9.63
N LEU A 218 -9.46 -11.67 9.97
CA LEU A 218 -8.28 -12.49 10.20
C LEU A 218 -8.07 -12.59 11.70
N ILE A 219 -7.86 -13.80 12.19
CA ILE A 219 -7.43 -14.09 13.55
C ILE A 219 -6.07 -14.79 13.44
N GLU A 220 -5.03 -14.25 14.06
CA GLU A 220 -3.69 -14.83 13.98
C GLU A 220 -2.99 -14.91 15.33
N ARG A 221 -2.05 -15.85 15.43
CA ARG A 221 -1.21 -15.96 16.63
C ARG A 221 -0.32 -14.74 16.79
N GLY A 222 -0.20 -14.25 18.02
CA GLY A 222 0.78 -13.25 18.37
C GLY A 222 2.20 -13.82 18.39
N VAL A 223 3.16 -13.04 17.94
CA VAL A 223 4.59 -13.34 18.07
C VAL A 223 5.10 -12.80 19.41
N GLU A 224 5.79 -13.64 20.18
CA GLU A 224 6.37 -13.25 21.46
C GLU A 224 7.54 -12.27 21.27
N ASN A 225 7.54 -11.19 22.08
CA ASN A 225 8.57 -10.13 22.04
C ASN A 225 8.89 -9.69 20.60
N ALA A 226 7.85 -9.50 19.79
CA ALA A 226 7.99 -9.24 18.37
C ALA A 226 8.70 -7.90 18.12
N ARG A 227 9.73 -7.93 17.27
CA ARG A 227 10.32 -6.75 16.66
C ARG A 227 9.69 -6.53 15.28
N GLU A 228 9.28 -5.31 14.99
CA GLU A 228 8.72 -4.93 13.69
C GLU A 228 9.85 -4.45 12.78
N ILE A 229 10.14 -5.23 11.74
CA ILE A 229 11.18 -4.93 10.75
C ILE A 229 10.52 -4.66 9.41
N GLU A 230 10.89 -3.57 8.76
CA GLU A 230 10.35 -3.18 7.45
C GLU A 230 11.47 -3.19 6.40
N VAL A 231 11.15 -3.66 5.19
CA VAL A 231 12.06 -3.63 4.03
C VAL A 231 11.34 -3.05 2.83
N SER A 232 11.98 -2.09 2.17
CA SER A 232 11.50 -1.54 0.90
C SER A 232 12.00 -2.35 -0.28
N VAL A 233 11.10 -2.73 -1.19
CA VAL A 233 11.39 -3.45 -2.44
C VAL A 233 11.01 -2.56 -3.62
N LEU A 234 11.88 -2.50 -4.63
CA LEU A 234 11.75 -1.65 -5.82
C LEU A 234 12.11 -2.46 -7.07
N GLY A 235 11.27 -2.37 -8.10
CA GLY A 235 11.53 -2.95 -9.43
C GLY A 235 10.31 -3.60 -10.07
N ASN A 236 10.51 -4.19 -11.24
CA ASN A 236 9.54 -5.02 -11.94
C ASN A 236 9.99 -6.50 -11.88
N GLU A 237 10.46 -7.08 -12.98
CA GLU A 237 10.93 -8.48 -13.07
C GLU A 237 12.14 -8.81 -12.19
N PHE A 238 13.04 -7.83 -12.03
CA PHE A 238 14.28 -7.95 -11.26
C PHE A 238 14.27 -6.97 -10.08
N PRO A 239 13.43 -7.21 -9.05
CA PRO A 239 13.32 -6.31 -7.93
C PRO A 239 14.54 -6.40 -7.01
N ARG A 240 14.84 -5.29 -6.35
CA ARG A 240 15.88 -5.18 -5.33
C ARG A 240 15.30 -4.75 -3.99
N ALA A 241 15.89 -5.25 -2.90
CA ALA A 241 15.53 -4.89 -1.54
C ALA A 241 16.54 -3.89 -0.95
N SER A 242 16.02 -2.91 -0.22
CA SER A 242 16.79 -1.99 0.62
C SER A 242 17.36 -2.67 1.87
N LEU A 243 18.18 -1.96 2.64
CA LEU A 243 18.50 -2.34 4.02
C LEU A 243 17.21 -2.36 4.88
N PRO A 244 17.10 -3.27 5.86
CA PRO A 244 15.97 -3.28 6.77
C PRO A 244 16.04 -2.12 7.78
N GLY A 245 14.86 -1.62 8.16
CA GLY A 245 14.69 -0.71 9.28
C GLY A 245 13.83 -1.33 10.36
N GLU A 246 14.01 -0.89 11.60
CA GLU A 246 13.19 -1.32 12.74
C GLU A 246 12.31 -0.17 13.21
N ILE A 247 11.06 -0.48 13.49
CA ILE A 247 10.15 0.43 14.18
C ILE A 247 10.10 0.02 15.65
N LYS A 248 10.50 0.94 16.53
CA LYS A 248 10.21 0.81 17.96
C LYS A 248 8.92 1.57 18.28
N PRO A 249 7.80 0.87 18.48
CA PRO A 249 6.56 1.54 18.87
C PRO A 249 6.70 2.17 20.25
N SER A 250 6.05 3.31 20.46
CA SER A 250 5.96 3.99 21.77
C SER A 250 4.93 3.34 22.71
N ASP A 251 4.02 2.52 22.18
CA ASP A 251 2.96 1.77 22.88
C ASP A 251 3.13 0.24 22.66
N GLU A 252 2.28 -0.59 23.30
CA GLU A 252 2.34 -2.08 23.21
C GLU A 252 2.26 -2.66 21.77
N PHE A 253 1.85 -1.89 20.76
CA PHE A 253 1.90 -2.22 19.31
C PHE A 253 1.76 -0.96 18.43
N TYR A 254 2.15 -1.05 17.15
CA TYR A 254 2.14 0.09 16.21
C TYR A 254 0.73 0.45 15.68
N SER A 255 0.03 1.32 16.42
CA SER A 255 -1.35 1.76 16.14
C SER A 255 -1.43 2.96 15.16
N TYR A 256 -2.63 3.26 14.63
CA TYR A 256 -2.88 4.46 13.80
C TYR A 256 -2.34 5.76 14.41
N LYS A 257 -2.55 5.94 15.72
CA LYS A 257 -2.06 7.11 16.45
C LYS A 257 -0.53 7.17 16.47
N ALA A 258 0.14 6.04 16.67
CA ALA A 258 1.60 5.95 16.65
C ALA A 258 2.22 6.12 15.24
N LYS A 259 1.45 5.82 14.17
CA LYS A 259 1.88 5.95 12.78
C LYS A 259 1.87 7.39 12.26
N TYR A 260 0.93 8.22 12.73
CA TYR A 260 0.66 9.53 12.10
C TYR A 260 0.40 10.70 13.06
N ILE A 261 0.22 10.46 14.36
CA ILE A 261 -0.13 11.50 15.35
C ILE A 261 0.95 11.64 16.43
N ASP A 262 1.60 10.55 16.84
CA ASP A 262 2.58 10.56 17.93
C ASP A 262 4.01 10.50 17.37
N ASP A 263 4.75 11.59 17.56
CA ASP A 263 6.15 11.82 17.11
C ASP A 263 7.19 11.01 17.93
N ARG A 264 6.76 9.92 18.56
CA ARG A 264 7.54 9.15 19.55
C ARG A 264 8.02 7.78 19.08
N SER A 265 7.56 7.31 17.92
CA SER A 265 8.08 6.07 17.33
C SER A 265 9.49 6.30 16.78
N GLU A 266 10.45 5.50 17.25
CA GLU A 266 11.85 5.61 16.82
C GLU A 266 12.07 4.72 15.60
N LEU A 267 12.53 5.32 14.50
CA LEU A 267 12.94 4.61 13.29
C LEU A 267 14.44 4.34 13.36
N ILE A 268 14.83 3.06 13.43
CA ILE A 268 16.22 2.65 13.48
C ILE A 268 16.63 2.12 12.12
N ILE A 269 17.49 2.86 11.42
CA ILE A 269 17.91 2.55 10.05
C ILE A 269 19.45 2.65 9.96
N PRO A 270 20.15 1.57 9.61
CA PRO A 270 19.64 0.21 9.44
C PRO A 270 19.24 -0.43 10.77
N ALA A 271 18.35 -1.42 10.73
CA ALA A 271 17.98 -2.22 11.89
C ALA A 271 19.21 -2.95 12.47
N PRO A 272 19.39 -3.00 13.81
CA PRO A 272 20.49 -3.70 14.45
C PRO A 272 20.28 -5.21 14.38
N LEU A 273 20.70 -5.80 13.25
CA LEU A 273 20.57 -7.22 12.91
C LEU A 273 21.90 -7.76 12.37
N PRO A 274 22.22 -9.06 12.60
CA PRO A 274 23.35 -9.71 11.95
C PRO A 274 23.23 -9.66 10.42
N LYS A 275 24.38 -9.68 9.72
CA LYS A 275 24.42 -9.60 8.25
C LYS A 275 23.67 -10.74 7.58
N GLU A 276 23.73 -11.93 8.18
CA GLU A 276 23.07 -13.14 7.72
C GLU A 276 21.54 -12.97 7.79
N THR A 277 21.03 -12.43 8.89
CA THR A 277 19.61 -12.11 9.07
C THR A 277 19.16 -11.02 8.11
N ILE A 278 19.99 -9.99 7.87
CA ILE A 278 19.68 -8.96 6.87
C ILE A 278 19.51 -9.59 5.48
N ALA A 279 20.43 -10.45 5.06
CA ALA A 279 20.36 -11.13 3.77
C ALA A 279 19.13 -12.04 3.66
N GLU A 280 18.79 -12.75 4.74
CA GLU A 280 17.59 -13.59 4.81
C GLU A 280 16.30 -12.78 4.67
N ILE A 281 16.17 -11.66 5.39
CA ILE A 281 15.00 -10.78 5.29
C ILE A 281 14.88 -10.19 3.89
N GLN A 282 15.99 -9.76 3.28
CA GLN A 282 15.99 -9.24 1.91
C GLN A 282 15.56 -10.29 0.88
N ASP A 283 16.04 -11.53 1.00
CA ASP A 283 15.60 -12.66 0.17
C ASP A 283 14.09 -12.90 0.32
N ILE A 284 13.61 -13.02 1.56
CA ILE A 284 12.18 -13.25 1.83
C ILE A 284 11.35 -12.09 1.27
N ALA A 285 11.79 -10.84 1.44
CA ALA A 285 11.07 -9.67 0.92
C ALA A 285 10.93 -9.72 -0.61
N ILE A 286 12.00 -10.09 -1.32
CA ILE A 286 11.97 -10.28 -2.78
C ILE A 286 11.03 -11.44 -3.17
N ARG A 287 11.06 -12.55 -2.45
CA ARG A 287 10.16 -13.68 -2.70
C ARG A 287 8.70 -13.32 -2.45
N THR A 288 8.39 -12.62 -1.35
CA THR A 288 7.05 -12.09 -1.04
C THR A 288 6.55 -11.17 -2.15
N TYR A 289 7.40 -10.24 -2.59
CA TYR A 289 7.10 -9.31 -3.66
C TYR A 289 6.73 -10.02 -4.97
N LYS A 290 7.51 -11.04 -5.35
CA LYS A 290 7.27 -11.84 -6.55
C LYS A 290 6.05 -12.75 -6.42
N ALA A 291 5.81 -13.32 -5.25
CA ALA A 291 4.72 -14.28 -5.03
C ALA A 291 3.34 -13.67 -5.25
N ILE A 292 3.19 -12.35 -5.10
CA ILE A 292 1.94 -11.62 -5.34
C ILE A 292 1.89 -10.91 -6.70
N ASP A 293 2.89 -11.07 -7.56
CA ASP A 293 3.00 -10.32 -8.84
C ASP A 293 3.02 -8.79 -8.62
N CYS A 294 3.85 -8.34 -7.67
CA CYS A 294 4.01 -6.92 -7.39
C CYS A 294 4.91 -6.24 -8.44
N ALA A 295 4.75 -4.92 -8.62
CA ALA A 295 5.53 -4.13 -9.56
C ALA A 295 5.74 -2.69 -9.07
N GLY A 296 6.77 -2.01 -9.57
CA GLY A 296 7.17 -0.68 -9.12
C GLY A 296 7.75 -0.70 -7.71
N MET A 297 6.90 -0.75 -6.68
CA MET A 297 7.30 -0.70 -5.28
C MET A 297 6.41 -1.51 -4.35
N ALA A 298 6.97 -1.91 -3.22
CA ALA A 298 6.21 -2.29 -2.04
C ALA A 298 7.10 -2.21 -0.80
N ARG A 299 6.47 -2.11 0.37
CA ARG A 299 7.14 -2.33 1.65
C ARG A 299 6.67 -3.66 2.24
N VAL A 300 7.61 -4.53 2.58
CA VAL A 300 7.33 -5.80 3.23
C VAL A 300 7.64 -5.65 4.70
N ASP A 301 6.65 -5.96 5.54
CA ASP A 301 6.72 -5.79 6.98
C ASP A 301 6.84 -7.18 7.62
N PHE A 302 7.75 -7.32 8.57
CA PHE A 302 8.12 -8.57 9.23
C PHE A 302 7.92 -8.46 10.73
N LEU A 303 7.57 -9.60 11.33
CA LEU A 303 7.63 -9.83 12.76
C LEU A 303 8.79 -10.77 13.05
N VAL A 304 9.72 -10.32 13.88
CA VAL A 304 10.85 -11.14 14.34
C VAL A 304 10.64 -11.51 15.80
N ASN A 305 10.61 -12.80 16.11
CA ASN A 305 10.48 -13.26 17.49
C ASN A 305 11.76 -12.88 18.27
N GLY A 306 11.62 -12.07 19.33
CA GLY A 306 12.76 -11.57 20.10
C GLY A 306 13.52 -12.63 20.92
N ALA A 307 12.92 -13.80 21.15
CA ALA A 307 13.54 -14.91 21.87
C ALA A 307 14.22 -15.93 20.94
N THR A 308 13.61 -16.22 19.79
CA THR A 308 14.06 -17.29 18.86
C THR A 308 14.69 -16.78 17.58
N ASN A 309 14.57 -15.48 17.27
CA ASN A 309 14.90 -14.85 15.98
C ASN A 309 14.15 -15.43 14.78
N GLN A 310 13.05 -16.17 15.01
CA GLN A 310 12.20 -16.63 13.91
C GLN A 310 11.56 -15.44 13.18
N LEU A 311 11.65 -15.46 11.85
CA LEU A 311 11.12 -14.43 10.96
C LEU A 311 9.74 -14.84 10.43
N PHE A 312 8.80 -13.90 10.47
CA PHE A 312 7.48 -14.06 9.85
C PHE A 312 7.18 -12.83 9.01
N VAL A 313 6.72 -13.03 7.78
CA VAL A 313 6.12 -11.96 6.99
C VAL A 313 4.75 -11.65 7.59
N ASN A 314 4.52 -10.37 7.89
CA ASN A 314 3.27 -9.90 8.45
C ASN A 314 2.32 -9.41 7.35
N GLU A 315 2.78 -8.43 6.57
CA GLU A 315 1.99 -7.82 5.51
C GLU A 315 2.89 -7.20 4.43
N VAL A 316 2.26 -6.81 3.32
CA VAL A 316 2.88 -6.06 2.23
C VAL A 316 2.04 -4.81 1.96
N ASN A 317 2.70 -3.66 1.85
CA ASN A 317 2.07 -2.39 1.53
C ASN A 317 2.47 -2.01 0.10
N THR A 318 1.52 -2.01 -0.84
CA THR A 318 1.82 -1.79 -2.28
C THR A 318 1.90 -0.31 -2.65
N ILE A 319 1.29 0.57 -1.85
CA ILE A 319 1.53 2.01 -1.89
C ILE A 319 1.88 2.46 -0.46
N PRO A 320 3.12 2.18 0.01
CA PRO A 320 3.51 2.50 1.37
C PRO A 320 3.52 4.01 1.59
N GLY A 321 3.50 4.44 2.86
CA GLY A 321 3.68 5.84 3.21
C GLY A 321 4.90 6.44 2.49
N PHE A 322 4.68 7.56 1.80
CA PHE A 322 5.63 8.07 0.81
C PHE A 322 6.11 9.49 1.09
N THR A 323 6.01 9.92 2.36
CA THR A 323 6.57 11.20 2.80
C THR A 323 8.11 11.11 2.91
N LYS A 324 8.80 12.25 2.98
CA LYS A 324 10.26 12.29 3.19
C LYS A 324 10.75 11.63 4.49
N ILE A 325 9.86 11.47 5.47
CA ILE A 325 10.17 10.83 6.76
C ILE A 325 9.59 9.41 6.87
N SER A 326 8.83 8.97 5.87
CA SER A 326 8.27 7.63 5.86
C SER A 326 9.36 6.58 5.68
N MET A 327 9.13 5.37 6.21
CA MET A 327 10.10 4.29 6.17
C MET A 327 10.52 3.96 4.72
N TYR A 328 9.57 3.87 3.78
CA TYR A 328 9.90 3.41 2.43
C TYR A 328 11.00 4.26 1.73
N PRO A 329 10.85 5.60 1.63
CA PRO A 329 11.93 6.45 1.12
C PRO A 329 13.21 6.42 1.96
N LYS A 330 13.09 6.39 3.30
CA LYS A 330 14.23 6.39 4.23
C LYS A 330 15.13 5.16 4.08
N LEU A 331 14.55 3.98 3.85
CA LEU A 331 15.32 2.74 3.64
C LEU A 331 16.09 2.78 2.31
N TRP A 332 15.50 3.37 1.26
CA TRP A 332 16.21 3.60 0.01
C TRP A 332 17.33 4.63 0.15
N GLU A 333 17.12 5.72 0.90
CA GLU A 333 18.15 6.70 1.20
C GLU A 333 19.34 6.06 1.94
N ALA A 334 19.07 5.26 2.98
CA ALA A 334 20.10 4.48 3.67
C ALA A 334 20.79 3.43 2.78
N SER A 335 20.12 3.01 1.71
CA SER A 335 20.64 2.09 0.68
C SER A 335 21.30 2.83 -0.50
N GLY A 336 21.48 4.15 -0.42
CA GLY A 336 22.19 4.96 -1.40
C GLY A 336 21.35 5.55 -2.55
N LEU A 337 20.02 5.43 -2.50
CA LEU A 337 19.10 6.00 -3.49
C LEU A 337 18.37 7.23 -2.91
N SER A 338 18.64 8.41 -3.45
CA SER A 338 17.98 9.64 -3.00
C SER A 338 16.48 9.63 -3.32
N TYR A 339 15.68 10.38 -2.56
CA TYR A 339 14.24 10.43 -2.75
C TYR A 339 13.82 10.93 -4.16
N ALA A 340 14.53 11.91 -4.71
CA ALA A 340 14.28 12.39 -6.07
C ALA A 340 14.60 11.32 -7.12
N ALA A 341 15.71 10.59 -6.95
CA ALA A 341 16.07 9.49 -7.84
C ALA A 341 15.08 8.32 -7.73
N LEU A 342 14.57 8.04 -6.54
CA LEU A 342 13.52 7.04 -6.30
C LEU A 342 12.23 7.36 -7.05
N VAL A 343 11.77 8.62 -7.00
CA VAL A 343 10.58 9.06 -7.74
C VAL A 343 10.79 8.94 -9.26
N ASP A 344 11.97 9.34 -9.76
CA ASP A 344 12.33 9.23 -11.18
C ASP A 344 12.38 7.75 -11.64
N GLU A 345 12.99 6.88 -10.84
CA GLU A 345 13.08 5.43 -11.12
C GLU A 345 11.70 4.77 -11.13
N LEU A 346 10.80 5.14 -10.22
CA LEU A 346 9.43 4.63 -10.19
C LEU A 346 8.64 5.00 -11.45
N VAL A 347 8.84 6.21 -11.97
CA VAL A 347 8.22 6.64 -13.23
C VAL A 347 8.78 5.82 -14.40
N ASN A 348 10.10 5.58 -14.43
CA ASN A 348 10.71 4.73 -15.46
C ASN A 348 10.19 3.28 -15.39
N LEU A 349 10.07 2.70 -14.20
CA LEU A 349 9.50 1.37 -13.99
C LEU A 349 8.04 1.27 -14.48
N ALA A 350 7.25 2.33 -14.33
CA ALA A 350 5.89 2.38 -14.87
C ALA A 350 5.86 2.30 -16.41
N PHE A 351 6.76 3.01 -17.07
CA PHE A 351 6.91 2.95 -18.53
C PHE A 351 7.42 1.59 -19.00
N GLU A 352 8.42 1.02 -18.33
CA GLU A 352 8.94 -0.32 -18.62
C GLU A 352 7.83 -1.38 -18.55
N ARG A 353 7.06 -1.38 -17.45
CA ARG A 353 5.93 -2.30 -17.28
C ARG A 353 4.87 -2.12 -18.36
N LYS A 354 4.52 -0.88 -18.70
CA LYS A 354 3.59 -0.57 -19.79
C LYS A 354 4.11 -1.06 -21.14
N ALA A 355 5.40 -0.88 -21.42
CA ALA A 355 6.03 -1.37 -22.64
C ALA A 355 5.98 -2.89 -22.72
N GLU A 356 6.26 -3.59 -21.61
CA GLU A 356 6.15 -5.05 -21.56
C GLU A 356 4.71 -5.51 -21.80
N ARG A 357 3.73 -4.89 -21.15
CA ARG A 357 2.29 -5.17 -21.37
C ARG A 357 1.88 -5.00 -22.83
N ASN A 358 2.47 -4.05 -23.56
CA ASN A 358 2.17 -3.79 -24.96
C ASN A 358 2.76 -4.84 -25.92
N ARG A 359 3.75 -5.62 -25.47
CA ARG A 359 4.33 -6.71 -26.28
C ARG A 359 3.42 -7.93 -26.34
N SER A 360 2.47 -8.06 -25.41
CA SER A 360 1.52 -9.17 -25.40
C SER A 360 0.56 -9.11 -26.58
N GLU A 361 0.45 -10.20 -27.33
CA GLU A 361 -0.53 -10.35 -28.38
C GLU A 361 -1.94 -10.51 -27.79
N ARG A 362 -2.89 -9.71 -28.28
CA ARG A 362 -4.29 -9.73 -27.84
C ARG A 362 -5.26 -10.14 -28.94
N LYS A 363 -4.75 -10.29 -30.16
CA LYS A 363 -5.48 -10.75 -31.33
C LYS A 363 -4.75 -11.98 -31.85
N TYR A 364 -5.41 -13.12 -31.82
CA TYR A 364 -4.91 -14.35 -32.40
C TYR A 364 -5.55 -14.46 -33.79
N SER A 365 -4.73 -14.38 -34.84
CA SER A 365 -5.17 -14.78 -36.19
C SER A 365 -5.05 -16.30 -36.30
N GLU A 366 -6.08 -16.96 -36.80
CA GLU A 366 -6.00 -18.37 -37.23
C GLU A 366 -4.98 -18.57 -38.36
#